data_AF-A0A7R6WRQ1-F1
#
_entry.id   AF-A0A7R6WRQ1-F1
#
_cell.length_a   1.000
_cell.length_b   1.000
_cell.length_c   1.000
_cell.angle_alpha   90.00
_cell.angle_beta   90.00
_cell.angle_gamma   90.00
#
_symmetry.space_group_name_H-M   'P 1'
#
loop_
_entity.id
_entity.type
_entity.pdbx_description
1 polymer ?
#
loop_
_entity_poly.entity_id
_entity_poly.type
_entity_poly.pdbx_seq_one_letter_code
_entity_poly.pdbx_strand_id
1 'polypeptide(L)'
;MAFPTNSRSGGDPRAASLKEPALVQGYLAQHPKLAAGALSAARHFLKWAGAHGIAYKDLDAAAVDRFARHRCRCGRYSSRQLRDPVYMTDVRRFRRYLENAGIVTVPTSVERLDKYLPEFAVGLRASAIASRPMLDD
;
A
#
# COMPACT_ATOMS: atom_id res chain seq x y z
N MET A 1 -34.23 -25.06 27.72
CA MET A 1 -33.06 -24.16 27.66
C MET A 1 -32.67 -24.00 26.20
N ALA A 2 -32.76 -22.79 25.65
CA ALA A 2 -32.37 -22.46 24.28
C ALA A 2 -31.12 -21.57 24.33
N PHE A 3 -30.16 -21.77 23.41
CA PHE A 3 -29.22 -20.78 22.83
C PHE A 3 -28.30 -21.49 21.80
N PRO A 4 -27.73 -20.77 20.81
CA PRO A 4 -28.13 -20.99 19.42
C PRO A 4 -27.04 -21.54 18.50
N THR A 5 -27.50 -21.87 17.29
CA THR A 5 -26.74 -22.20 16.08
C THR A 5 -25.75 -21.11 15.69
N ASN A 6 -24.48 -21.46 15.49
CA ASN A 6 -23.56 -20.64 14.70
C ASN A 6 -23.31 -21.31 13.34
N SER A 7 -24.15 -20.94 12.38
CA SER A 7 -23.87 -21.10 10.96
C SER A 7 -22.62 -20.29 10.63
N ARG A 8 -21.51 -20.98 10.34
CA ARG A 8 -20.32 -20.34 9.77
C ARG A 8 -20.64 -19.96 8.32
N SER A 9 -21.06 -18.71 8.15
CA SER A 9 -20.94 -18.00 6.89
C SER A 9 -19.47 -17.82 6.55
N GLY A 10 -18.85 -18.87 5.99
CA GLY A 10 -17.52 -18.82 5.40
C GLY A 10 -17.66 -18.47 3.93
N GLY A 11 -17.44 -17.19 3.60
CA GLY A 11 -17.68 -16.62 2.29
C GLY A 11 -17.08 -17.38 1.13
N ASP A 12 -17.81 -17.29 0.01
CA ASP A 12 -17.53 -17.93 -1.27
C ASP A 12 -16.11 -17.57 -1.78
N PRO A 13 -15.17 -18.53 -1.95
CA PRO A 13 -13.83 -18.25 -2.46
C PRO A 13 -13.84 -17.69 -3.89
N ARG A 14 -14.97 -17.79 -4.59
CA ARG A 14 -15.18 -17.18 -5.92
C ARG A 14 -15.28 -15.64 -5.90
N ALA A 15 -15.63 -15.01 -4.78
CA ALA A 15 -15.63 -13.55 -4.65
C ALA A 15 -14.21 -12.94 -4.52
N ALA A 16 -13.19 -13.77 -4.28
CA ALA A 16 -11.79 -13.34 -4.26
C ALA A 16 -11.21 -13.13 -5.68
N SER A 17 -11.94 -13.48 -6.73
CA SER A 17 -11.39 -13.56 -8.10
C SER A 17 -11.73 -12.37 -9.02
N LEU A 18 -12.48 -11.36 -8.53
CA LEU A 18 -12.78 -10.10 -9.26
C LEU A 18 -11.79 -9.00 -8.88
N LYS A 19 -10.49 -9.15 -9.17
CA LYS A 19 -9.52 -8.46 -8.30
C LYS A 19 -8.38 -7.67 -8.97
N GLU A 20 -7.83 -8.06 -10.13
CA GLU A 20 -6.82 -7.19 -10.79
C GLU A 20 -7.41 -6.12 -11.72
N PRO A 21 -8.34 -6.45 -12.65
CA PRO A 21 -8.80 -5.48 -13.64
C PRO A 21 -9.58 -4.33 -12.98
N ALA A 22 -10.37 -4.62 -11.95
CA ALA A 22 -11.16 -3.63 -11.22
C ALA A 22 -10.28 -2.56 -10.54
N LEU A 23 -9.13 -2.95 -9.98
CA LEU A 23 -8.19 -2.00 -9.34
C LEU A 23 -7.56 -1.07 -10.37
N VAL A 24 -7.22 -1.60 -11.55
CA VAL A 24 -6.64 -0.80 -12.63
C VAL A 24 -7.69 0.15 -13.21
N GLN A 25 -8.94 -0.29 -13.34
CA GLN A 25 -10.04 0.57 -13.82
C GLN A 25 -10.38 1.66 -12.80
N GLY A 26 -10.43 1.34 -11.50
CA GLY A 26 -10.60 2.34 -10.44
C GLY A 26 -9.49 3.38 -10.45
N TYR A 27 -8.24 2.96 -10.70
CA TYR A 27 -7.11 3.87 -10.84
C TYR A 27 -7.24 4.79 -12.05
N LEU A 28 -7.66 4.26 -13.21
CA LEU A 28 -7.92 5.05 -14.41
C LEU A 28 -9.05 6.06 -14.21
N ALA A 29 -10.15 5.65 -13.56
CA ALA A 29 -11.32 6.49 -13.32
C ALA A 29 -10.98 7.72 -12.46
N GLN A 30 -10.11 7.57 -11.46
CA GLN A 30 -9.67 8.69 -10.61
C GLN A 30 -8.58 9.55 -11.27
N HIS A 31 -7.89 9.02 -12.28
CA HIS A 31 -6.78 9.69 -12.95
C HIS A 31 -6.91 9.55 -14.48
N PRO A 32 -7.88 10.25 -15.11
CA PRO A 32 -8.21 10.06 -16.53
C PRO A 32 -7.09 10.44 -17.51
N LYS A 33 -6.08 11.18 -17.05
CA LYS A 33 -4.89 11.56 -17.83
C LYS A 33 -3.67 10.66 -17.56
N LEU A 34 -3.87 9.45 -17.03
CA LEU A 34 -2.80 8.49 -16.79
C LEU A 34 -2.09 8.10 -18.09
N ALA A 35 -0.76 8.13 -18.07
CA ALA A 35 0.04 7.60 -19.17
C ALA A 35 -0.13 6.08 -19.31
N ALA A 36 -0.03 5.57 -20.54
CA ALA A 36 -0.08 4.13 -20.80
C ALA A 36 1.03 3.34 -20.05
N GLY A 37 2.18 3.97 -19.83
CA GLY A 37 3.27 3.43 -19.01
C GLY A 37 2.83 3.13 -17.58
N ALA A 38 2.09 4.04 -16.95
CA ALA A 38 1.60 3.87 -15.59
C ALA A 38 0.57 2.75 -15.45
N LEU A 39 -0.35 2.63 -16.41
CA LEU A 39 -1.29 1.49 -16.47
C LEU A 39 -0.58 0.16 -16.75
N SER A 40 0.51 0.18 -17.52
CA SER A 40 1.34 -1.00 -17.73
C SER A 40 2.06 -1.42 -16.46
N ALA A 41 2.59 -0.46 -15.70
CA ALA A 41 3.22 -0.65 -14.41
C ALA A 41 2.26 -1.23 -13.36
N ALA A 42 1.06 -0.65 -13.21
CA ALA A 42 0.03 -1.14 -12.30
C ALA A 42 -0.35 -2.60 -12.58
N ARG A 43 -0.63 -2.94 -13.85
CA ARG A 43 -0.94 -4.32 -14.25
C ARG A 43 0.22 -5.28 -14.00
N HIS A 44 1.47 -4.83 -14.17
CA HIS A 44 2.63 -5.69 -13.93
C HIS A 44 2.78 -6.00 -12.46
N PHE A 45 2.63 -4.96 -11.61
CA PHE A 45 2.75 -5.10 -10.17
C PHE A 45 1.69 -6.06 -9.60
N LEU A 46 0.43 -5.93 -10.03
CA LEU A 46 -0.63 -6.85 -9.62
C LEU A 46 -0.36 -8.29 -10.09
N LYS A 47 0.01 -8.47 -11.37
CA LYS A 47 0.31 -9.80 -11.92
C LYS A 47 1.44 -10.49 -11.16
N TRP A 48 2.48 -9.74 -10.83
CA TRP A 48 3.59 -10.23 -10.02
C TRP A 48 3.11 -10.62 -8.62
N ALA A 49 2.33 -9.76 -7.95
CA ALA A 49 1.80 -10.05 -6.63
C ALA A 49 0.95 -11.34 -6.60
N GLY A 50 0.06 -11.51 -7.59
CA GLY A 50 -0.74 -12.72 -7.75
C GLY A 50 0.11 -13.97 -7.95
N ALA A 51 1.14 -13.90 -8.80
CA ALA A 51 2.07 -15.01 -9.03
C ALA A 51 2.91 -15.38 -7.80
N HIS A 52 3.12 -14.44 -6.88
CA HIS A 52 3.86 -14.63 -5.63
C HIS A 52 2.95 -14.85 -4.40
N GLY A 53 1.64 -14.98 -4.59
CA GLY A 53 0.69 -15.21 -3.50
C GLY A 53 0.59 -14.04 -2.49
N ILE A 54 0.93 -12.82 -2.90
CA ILE A 54 0.89 -11.64 -2.04
C ILE A 54 -0.53 -11.08 -2.07
N ALA A 55 -1.20 -11.07 -0.93
CA ALA A 55 -2.53 -10.47 -0.82
C ALA A 55 -2.46 -8.95 -1.02
N TYR A 56 -3.51 -8.34 -1.55
CA TYR A 56 -3.51 -6.89 -1.85
C TYR A 56 -3.27 -6.01 -0.63
N LYS A 57 -3.75 -6.44 0.53
CA LYS A 57 -3.49 -5.76 1.81
C LYS A 57 -2.00 -5.67 2.16
N ASP A 58 -1.19 -6.59 1.63
CA ASP A 58 0.24 -6.72 1.91
C ASP A 58 1.12 -6.10 0.81
N LEU A 59 0.54 -5.30 -0.10
CA LEU A 59 1.27 -4.55 -1.14
C LEU A 59 1.89 -3.26 -0.57
N ASP A 60 2.73 -3.43 0.43
CA ASP A 60 3.44 -2.36 1.12
C ASP A 60 4.74 -1.94 0.39
N ALA A 61 5.54 -1.07 1.05
CA ALA A 61 6.82 -0.63 0.49
C ALA A 61 7.81 -1.80 0.29
N ALA A 62 7.80 -2.80 1.19
CA ALA A 62 8.63 -3.98 1.05
C ALA A 62 8.19 -4.87 -0.13
N ALA A 63 6.90 -4.90 -0.46
CA ALA A 63 6.40 -5.52 -1.69
C ALA A 63 6.90 -4.80 -2.94
N VAL A 64 6.93 -3.45 -2.96
CA VAL A 64 7.51 -2.68 -4.08
C VAL A 64 9.00 -2.98 -4.24
N ASP A 65 9.74 -3.11 -3.15
CA ASP A 65 11.16 -3.46 -3.17
C ASP A 65 11.42 -4.88 -3.69
N ARG A 66 10.62 -5.85 -3.24
CA ARG A 66 10.66 -7.23 -3.79
C ARG A 66 10.31 -7.24 -5.27
N PHE A 67 9.32 -6.46 -5.69
CA PHE A 67 8.99 -6.26 -7.10
C PHE A 67 10.14 -5.64 -7.87
N ALA A 68 10.84 -4.63 -7.35
CA ALA A 68 11.95 -4.02 -8.08
C ALA A 68 13.09 -5.01 -8.37
N ARG A 69 13.31 -5.98 -7.47
CA ARG A 69 14.42 -6.94 -7.54
C ARG A 69 14.05 -8.30 -8.15
N HIS A 70 12.78 -8.51 -8.49
CA HIS A 70 12.36 -9.84 -8.94
C HIS A 70 12.99 -10.20 -10.30
N ARG A 71 13.28 -11.49 -10.48
CA ARG A 71 13.64 -12.03 -11.80
C ARG A 71 12.37 -12.10 -12.64
N CYS A 72 12.18 -11.10 -13.51
CA CYS A 72 10.95 -10.99 -14.29
C CYS A 72 10.68 -12.22 -15.17
N ARG A 73 9.56 -12.88 -14.90
CA ARG A 73 8.99 -14.01 -15.66
C ARG A 73 7.51 -13.78 -15.99
N CYS A 74 7.06 -12.53 -15.93
CA CYS A 74 5.64 -12.16 -15.99
C CYS A 74 5.03 -12.19 -17.41
N GLY A 75 5.55 -13.00 -18.34
CA GLY A 75 5.11 -13.09 -19.73
C GLY A 75 5.56 -11.88 -20.55
N ARG A 76 4.61 -11.02 -20.96
CA ARG A 76 4.83 -9.81 -21.79
C ARG A 76 5.62 -8.68 -21.13
N TYR A 77 6.17 -8.93 -19.95
CA TYR A 77 6.92 -7.95 -19.17
C TYR A 77 8.38 -8.37 -19.08
N SER A 78 9.27 -7.41 -18.87
CA SER A 78 10.70 -7.69 -18.83
C SER A 78 11.42 -6.93 -17.72
N SER A 79 12.61 -7.43 -17.35
CA SER A 79 13.52 -6.77 -16.42
C SER A 79 14.03 -5.41 -16.92
N ARG A 80 13.90 -5.11 -18.22
CA ARG A 80 14.24 -3.78 -18.77
C ARG A 80 13.33 -2.70 -18.18
N GLN A 81 12.03 -2.98 -18.05
CA GLN A 81 11.07 -2.02 -17.48
C GLN A 81 11.34 -1.74 -16.00
N LEU A 82 11.80 -2.74 -15.24
CA LEU A 82 12.14 -2.56 -13.82
C LEU A 82 13.35 -1.64 -13.59
N ARG A 83 14.19 -1.46 -14.61
CA ARG A 83 15.35 -0.55 -14.57
C ARG A 83 14.99 0.89 -14.92
N ASP A 84 13.79 1.13 -15.43
CA ASP A 84 13.32 2.47 -15.76
C ASP A 84 12.83 3.19 -14.48
N PRO A 85 13.47 4.31 -14.08
CA PRO A 85 13.07 5.05 -12.90
C PRO A 85 11.65 5.61 -12.97
N VAL A 86 11.17 5.98 -14.17
CA VAL A 86 9.81 6.48 -14.39
C VAL A 86 8.81 5.35 -14.16
N TYR A 87 9.08 4.18 -14.72
CA TYR A 87 8.26 2.99 -14.53
C TYR A 87 8.13 2.61 -13.04
N MET A 88 9.24 2.60 -12.30
CA MET A 88 9.21 2.32 -10.86
C MET A 88 8.52 3.43 -10.05
N THR A 89 8.56 4.67 -10.53
CA THR A 89 7.80 5.77 -9.93
C THR A 89 6.30 5.56 -10.12
N ASP A 90 5.87 5.08 -11.28
CA ASP A 90 4.46 4.77 -11.52
C ASP A 90 3.97 3.58 -10.67
N VAL A 91 4.80 2.57 -10.43
CA VAL A 91 4.48 1.50 -9.47
C VAL A 91 4.23 2.05 -8.07
N ARG A 92 5.12 2.94 -7.59
CA ARG A 92 4.96 3.59 -6.27
C ARG A 92 3.70 4.45 -6.20
N ARG A 93 3.38 5.19 -7.27
CA ARG A 93 2.14 5.98 -7.37
C ARG A 93 0.90 5.10 -7.30
N PHE A 94 0.88 3.99 -8.03
CA PHE A 94 -0.22 3.04 -7.99
C PHE A 94 -0.37 2.41 -6.60
N ARG A 95 0.73 2.03 -5.94
CA ARG A 95 0.72 1.54 -4.55
C ARG A 95 0.14 2.58 -3.59
N ARG A 96 0.49 3.86 -3.73
CA ARG A 96 -0.10 4.96 -2.93
C ARG A 96 -1.59 5.12 -3.19
N TYR A 97 -2.04 4.94 -4.42
CA TYR A 97 -3.47 4.89 -4.73
C TYR A 97 -4.18 3.75 -3.97
N LEU A 98 -3.60 2.54 -3.95
CA LEU A 98 -4.18 1.41 -3.21
C LEU A 98 -4.27 1.67 -1.70
N GLU A 99 -3.28 2.37 -1.13
CA GLU A 99 -3.35 2.84 0.27
C GLU A 99 -4.50 3.82 0.48
N ASN A 100 -4.59 4.86 -0.35
CA ASN A 100 -5.63 5.88 -0.24
C ASN A 100 -7.04 5.30 -0.45
N ALA A 101 -7.17 4.24 -1.26
CA ALA A 101 -8.42 3.52 -1.47
C ALA A 101 -8.79 2.55 -0.33
N GLY A 102 -7.94 2.41 0.70
CA GLY A 102 -8.15 1.50 1.84
C GLY A 102 -7.95 0.01 1.51
N ILE A 103 -7.32 -0.28 0.36
CA ILE A 103 -7.13 -1.64 -0.16
C ILE A 103 -5.84 -2.26 0.39
N VAL A 104 -4.82 -1.43 0.57
CA VAL A 104 -3.61 -1.77 1.31
C VAL A 104 -3.81 -1.36 2.76
N THR A 105 -3.65 -2.31 3.69
CA THR A 105 -3.68 -1.98 5.11
C THR A 105 -2.36 -1.28 5.44
N VAL A 106 -2.41 0.03 5.66
CA VAL A 106 -1.32 0.70 6.37
C VAL A 106 -1.24 0.05 7.75
N PRO A 107 -0.06 -0.36 8.24
CA PRO A 107 0.06 -0.82 9.62
C PRO A 107 -0.36 0.32 10.56
N THR A 108 -1.63 0.33 10.94
CA THR A 108 -2.24 1.27 11.88
C THR A 108 -2.04 0.81 13.31
N SER A 109 -1.14 -0.14 13.58
CA SER A 109 -0.86 -0.60 14.94
C SER A 109 -0.36 0.59 15.74
N VAL A 110 -1.26 1.18 16.51
CA VAL A 110 -1.01 2.27 17.45
C VAL A 110 0.10 1.87 18.41
N GLU A 111 0.24 0.57 18.70
CA GLU A 111 1.35 -0.05 19.45
C GLU A 111 2.76 0.34 18.94
N ARG A 112 2.95 0.51 17.62
CA ARG A 112 4.24 0.99 17.08
C ARG A 112 4.40 2.49 17.29
N LEU A 113 3.31 3.25 17.22
CA LEU A 113 3.34 4.70 17.42
C LEU A 113 3.51 5.05 18.91
N ASP A 114 2.86 4.32 19.81
CA ASP A 114 2.97 4.44 21.27
C ASP A 114 4.40 4.26 21.76
N LYS A 115 5.21 3.45 21.04
CA LYS A 115 6.64 3.32 21.31
C LYS A 115 7.41 4.62 21.06
N TYR A 116 7.04 5.39 20.05
CA TYR A 116 7.76 6.60 19.62
C TYR A 116 7.11 7.91 20.10
N LEU A 117 5.85 7.85 20.55
CA LEU A 117 5.09 8.98 21.06
C LEU A 117 5.72 9.64 22.29
N PRO A 118 6.28 8.90 23.29
CA PRO A 118 6.93 9.50 24.45
C PRO A 118 8.16 10.32 24.07
N GLU A 119 9.04 9.78 23.22
CA GLU A 119 10.26 10.47 22.76
C GLU A 119 9.93 11.71 21.94
N PHE A 120 8.95 11.60 21.04
CA PHE A 120 8.46 12.74 20.26
C PHE A 120 7.82 13.82 21.15
N ALA A 121 7.04 13.42 22.17
CA ALA A 121 6.44 14.35 23.13
C ALA A 121 7.48 15.09 23.98
N VAL A 122 8.60 14.44 24.35
CA VAL A 122 9.73 15.10 25.02
C VAL A 122 10.34 16.17 24.11
N GLY A 123 10.55 15.87 22.83
CA GLY A 123 11.05 16.84 21.84
C GLY A 123 10.13 18.05 21.64
N LEU A 124 8.81 17.84 21.66
CA LEU A 124 7.83 18.93 21.59
C LEU A 124 7.84 19.79 22.86
N ARG A 125 7.99 19.20 24.05
CA ARG A 125 8.08 19.95 25.31
C ARG A 125 9.36 20.77 25.38
N ALA A 126 10.49 20.22 24.97
CA ALA A 126 11.76 20.94 24.91
C ALA A 126 11.69 22.13 23.94
N SER A 127 11.09 21.92 22.77
CA SER A 127 10.89 22.99 21.77
C SER A 127 9.89 24.07 22.22
N ALA A 128 8.86 23.69 22.98
CA ALA A 128 7.88 24.63 23.54
C ALA A 128 8.46 25.47 24.69
N ILE A 129 9.35 24.90 25.52
CA ILE A 129 10.05 25.64 26.58
C ILE A 129 11.09 26.60 25.99
N ALA A 130 11.79 26.18 24.93
CA ALA A 130 12.73 27.04 24.19
C ALA A 130 12.06 28.23 23.47
N SER A 131 10.73 28.22 23.32
CA SER A 131 9.96 29.29 22.67
C SER A 131 9.25 30.23 23.67
N ARG A 132 9.47 30.05 24.98
CA ARG A 132 8.84 30.90 26.01
C ARG A 132 9.80 32.04 26.37
N PRO A 133 9.54 33.31 25.99
CA PRO A 133 10.38 34.40 26.43
C PRO A 133 10.24 34.54 27.95
N MET A 134 11.39 34.61 28.63
CA MET A 134 11.50 34.97 30.03
C MET A 134 10.94 36.41 30.15
N LEU A 135 9.76 36.56 30.76
CA LEU A 135 9.29 37.87 31.20
C LEU A 135 10.08 38.20 32.47
N ASP A 136 11.02 39.13 32.33
CA ASP A 136 11.72 39.76 33.45
C ASP A 136 10.81 40.82 34.10
N ASP A 137 10.79 40.84 35.44
CA ASP A 137 10.10 41.80 36.33
C ASP A 137 10.85 43.15 36.38
#